data_AF-A0A835X5U4-F1
#
_entry.id   AF-A0A835X5U4-F1
#
_cell.length_a   1.000
_cell.length_b   1.000
_cell.length_c   1.000
_cell.angle_alpha   90.00
_cell.angle_beta   90.00
_cell.angle_gamma   90.00
#
_symmetry.space_group_name_H-M   'P 1'
#
loop_
_entity.id
_entity.type
_entity.pdbx_description
1 polymer ?
#
loop_
_entity_poly.entity_id
_entity_poly.type
_entity_poly.pdbx_seq_one_letter_code
_entity_poly.pdbx_strand_id
1 'polypeptide(L)' 'MKNFANFQAKGMDTLFNMGQIMPNFMNWGTYKTSVGTNGRISIPEAERDALGLREGDLVQVMILPLAKKSKKAEVKK' A
#
# COMPACT_ATOMS: atom_id res chain seq x y z
N MET A 1 1.02 -19.26 24.52
CA MET A 1 1.21 -19.72 23.12
C MET A 1 0.07 -19.35 22.14
N LYS A 2 -0.84 -18.40 22.45
CA LYS A 2 -1.94 -18.00 21.53
C LYS A 2 -1.59 -16.84 20.57
N ASN A 3 -0.49 -16.13 20.80
CA ASN A 3 -0.14 -14.91 20.04
C ASN A 3 0.69 -15.17 18.77
N PHE A 4 1.34 -16.33 18.65
CA PHE A 4 2.17 -16.68 17.49
C PHE A 4 1.32 -17.15 16.30
N ALA A 5 0.23 -17.87 16.57
CA ALA A 5 -0.74 -18.30 15.56
C ALA A 5 -1.43 -17.12 14.85
N ASN A 6 -1.72 -16.03 15.59
CA ASN A 6 -2.36 -14.84 15.02
C ASN A 6 -1.45 -14.02 14.10
N PHE A 7 -0.12 -14.16 14.21
CA PHE A 7 0.83 -13.49 13.33
C PHE A 7 1.02 -14.26 12.02
N GLN A 8 1.03 -15.60 12.11
CA GLN A 8 1.10 -16.48 10.95
C GLN A 8 -0.17 -16.42 10.09
N ALA A 9 -1.36 -16.36 10.71
CA ALA A 9 -2.62 -16.25 9.98
C ALA A 9 -2.70 -14.96 9.13
N LYS A 10 -2.35 -13.80 9.70
CA LYS A 10 -2.38 -12.52 8.98
C LYS A 10 -1.36 -12.44 7.84
N GLY A 11 -0.18 -13.06 8.01
CA GLY A 11 0.81 -13.18 6.95
C GLY A 11 0.31 -14.05 5.78
N MET A 12 -0.40 -15.13 6.11
CA MET A 12 -0.97 -16.05 5.13
C MET A 12 -2.17 -15.45 4.39
N ASP A 13 -3.03 -14.69 5.08
CA ASP A 13 -4.13 -13.95 4.45
C ASP A 13 -3.61 -12.89 3.46
N THR A 14 -2.52 -12.19 3.81
CA THR A 14 -1.89 -11.17 2.95
C THR A 14 -1.26 -11.81 1.71
N LEU A 15 -0.60 -12.95 1.86
CA LEU A 15 -0.01 -13.72 0.76
C LEU A 15 -1.06 -14.35 -0.15
N PHE A 16 -2.13 -14.90 0.43
CA PHE A 16 -3.25 -15.48 -0.32
C PHE A 16 -4.02 -14.42 -1.11
N ASN A 17 -4.21 -13.22 -0.54
CA ASN A 17 -4.77 -12.09 -1.29
C ASN A 17 -3.83 -11.69 -2.42
N MET A 18 -2.52 -11.53 -2.16
CA MET A 18 -1.51 -11.20 -3.18
C MET A 18 -1.50 -12.17 -4.37
N GLY A 19 -1.64 -13.48 -4.12
CA GLY A 19 -1.65 -14.51 -5.17
C GLY A 19 -2.78 -14.34 -6.19
N GLN A 20 -3.91 -13.75 -5.79
CA GLN A 20 -5.03 -13.45 -6.71
C GLN A 20 -4.87 -12.14 -7.47
N ILE A 21 -4.00 -11.24 -7.02
CA ILE A 21 -3.74 -9.94 -7.66
C ILE A 21 -2.58 -10.03 -8.67
N MET A 22 -1.77 -11.09 -8.62
CA MET A 22 -0.58 -11.31 -9.47
C MET A 22 -0.83 -11.24 -10.99
N PRO A 23 -1.93 -11.78 -11.56
CA PRO A 23 -2.15 -11.72 -13.01
C PRO A 23 -2.43 -10.29 -13.50
N ASN A 24 -3.11 -9.49 -12.67
CA ASN A 24 -3.36 -8.09 -12.94
C ASN A 24 -2.14 -7.22 -12.60
N PHE A 25 -1.09 -7.81 -11.97
CA PHE A 25 0.06 -7.05 -11.50
C PHE A 25 0.95 -6.53 -12.65
N MET A 26 0.79 -7.07 -13.85
CA MET A 26 1.60 -6.69 -15.02
C MET A 26 1.13 -5.40 -15.70
N ASN A 27 -0.11 -4.95 -15.44
CA ASN A 27 -0.71 -3.82 -16.17
C ASN A 27 -0.83 -2.53 -15.35
N TRP A 28 -0.60 -2.57 -14.04
CA TRP A 28 -0.55 -1.38 -13.16
C TRP A 28 0.89 -0.95 -12.85
N GLY A 29 1.10 0.34 -12.61
CA GLY A 29 2.33 0.83 -12.02
C GLY A 29 2.22 0.86 -10.52
N THR A 30 3.29 0.47 -9.84
CA THR A 30 3.36 0.52 -8.37
C THR A 30 4.47 1.48 -7.98
N TYR A 31 4.15 2.43 -7.10
CA TYR A 31 5.12 3.39 -6.57
C TYR A 31 4.93 3.52 -5.06
N LYS A 32 5.98 3.97 -4.37
CA LYS A 32 5.96 4.20 -2.92
C LYS A 32 5.92 5.71 -2.67
N THR A 33 4.91 6.17 -1.95
CA THR A 33 4.82 7.56 -1.50
C THR A 33 4.27 7.64 -0.08
N SER A 34 4.47 8.78 0.57
CA SER A 34 3.89 9.04 1.89
C SER A 34 2.49 9.62 1.76
N VAL A 35 1.63 9.29 2.73
CA VAL A 35 0.31 9.91 2.83
C VAL A 35 0.47 11.36 3.32
N GLY A 36 0.02 12.32 2.52
CA GLY A 36 0.04 13.74 2.84
C GLY A 36 -1.06 14.16 3.82
N THR A 37 -1.14 15.46 4.08
CA THR A 37 -2.23 16.05 4.88
C THR A 37 -3.59 15.69 4.29
N ASN A 38 -4.56 15.36 5.14
CA ASN A 38 -5.92 14.95 4.76
C ASN A 38 -6.00 13.64 3.96
N GLY A 39 -5.00 12.75 4.04
CA GLY A 39 -5.08 11.44 3.41
C GLY A 39 -4.80 11.43 1.91
N ARG A 40 -4.31 12.54 1.34
CA ARG A 40 -3.99 12.64 -0.08
C ARG A 40 -2.72 11.87 -0.42
N ILE A 41 -2.73 11.19 -1.55
CA ILE A 41 -1.60 10.48 -2.13
C ILE A 41 -1.33 11.12 -3.48
N SER A 42 -0.08 11.50 -3.74
CA SER A 42 0.33 12.11 -5.01
C SER A 42 1.11 11.11 -5.84
N ILE A 43 0.75 10.99 -7.11
CA ILE A 43 1.49 10.19 -8.10
C ILE A 43 2.66 11.06 -8.58
N PRO A 44 3.92 10.59 -8.48
CA PRO A 44 5.07 11.29 -9.06
C PRO A 44 4.91 11.49 -10.56
N GLU A 45 5.42 12.60 -11.10
CA GLU A 45 5.30 12.94 -12.52
C GLU A 45 5.83 11.83 -13.43
N ALA A 46 7.01 11.27 -13.12
CA ALA A 46 7.59 10.18 -13.90
C ALA A 46 6.68 8.93 -13.97
N GLU A 47 6.01 8.60 -12.85
CA GLU A 47 5.08 7.45 -12.80
C GLU A 47 3.78 7.76 -13.53
N ARG A 48 3.30 9.01 -13.43
CA ARG A 48 2.14 9.49 -14.17
C ARG A 48 2.36 9.36 -15.67
N ASP A 49 3.52 9.79 -16.15
CA ASP A 49 3.87 9.74 -17.57
C ASP A 49 4.11 8.31 -18.07
N ALA A 50 4.82 7.49 -17.28
CA ALA A 50 5.07 6.09 -17.61
C ALA A 50 3.78 5.26 -17.69
N LEU A 51 2.77 5.59 -16.87
CA LEU A 51 1.44 4.98 -16.90
C LEU A 51 0.47 5.65 -17.87
N GLY A 52 0.89 6.72 -18.54
CA GLY A 52 0.08 7.46 -19.50
C GLY A 52 -1.14 8.15 -18.88
N LEU A 53 -1.11 8.45 -17.58
CA LEU A 53 -2.25 9.00 -16.83
C LEU A 53 -2.44 10.50 -17.08
N ARG A 54 -3.64 10.88 -17.52
CA ARG A 54 -4.01 12.26 -17.86
C ARG A 54 -5.17 12.76 -17.01
N GLU A 55 -5.39 14.06 -17.08
CA GLU A 55 -6.56 14.66 -16.44
C GLU A 55 -7.85 14.12 -17.06
N GLY A 56 -8.78 13.66 -16.24
CA GLY A 56 -10.03 13.04 -16.68
C GLY A 56 -10.02 11.50 -16.69
N ASP A 57 -8.86 10.86 -16.48
CA ASP A 57 -8.78 9.40 -16.47
C ASP A 57 -9.39 8.80 -15.18
N LEU A 58 -10.16 7.73 -15.36
CA LEU A 58 -10.66 6.92 -14.25
C LEU A 58 -9.55 5.98 -13.78
N VAL A 59 -9.17 6.09 -12.50
CA VAL A 59 -8.12 5.27 -11.90
C VAL A 59 -8.65 4.40 -10.78
N GLN A 60 -8.12 3.18 -10.67
CA GLN A 60 -8.37 2.28 -9.53
C GLN A 60 -7.11 2.21 -8.66
N VAL A 61 -7.26 2.44 -7.35
CA VAL A 61 -6.13 2.53 -6.42
C VAL A 61 -6.13 1.35 -5.44
N MET A 62 -4.97 0.71 -5.27
CA MET A 62 -4.73 -0.26 -4.20
C MET A 62 -3.68 0.29 -3.24
N ILE A 63 -3.96 0.23 -1.94
CA ILE A 63 -3.08 0.77 -0.90
C ILE A 63 -2.53 -0.38 -0.06
N LEU A 64 -1.21 -0.59 -0.12
CA LEU A 64 -0.51 -1.53 0.75
C LEU A 64 0.23 -0.75 1.86
N PRO A 65 -0.15 -0.91 3.14
CA PRO A 65 0.53 -0.22 4.24
C PRO A 65 1.91 -0.84 4.50
N LEU A 66 2.98 -0.11 4.14
CA LEU A 66 4.37 -0.60 4.29
C LEU A 66 4.95 -0.44 5.70
N ALA A 67 4.56 0.61 6.43
CA ALA A 67 4.92 0.78 7.83
C ALA A 67 3.87 1.65 8.53
N LYS A 68 3.29 1.16 9.63
CA LYS A 68 2.61 2.03 10.59
C LYS A 68 3.69 2.58 11.51
N LYS A 69 3.94 3.89 11.53
CA LYS A 69 4.65 4.50 12.67
C LYS A 69 3.82 4.17 13.92
N SER A 70 4.22 3.11 14.64
CA SER A 70 3.58 2.75 15.89
C SER A 70 3.79 3.93 16.84
N LYS A 71 2.70 4.53 17.32
CA LYS A 71 2.73 5.50 18.42
C LYS A 71 3.20 4.79 19.70
N LYS A 72 4.49 4.47 19.81
CA LYS A 72 5.15 4.03 21.03
C LYS A 72 6.50 4.73 21.15
N ALA A 73 6.45 6.02 21.40
CA ALA A 73 7.55 6.78 21.99
C ALA A 73 7.04 8.08 22.64
N GLU A 74 5.90 8.03 23.34
CA GLU A 74 5.66 8.95 24.45
C GLU A 74 5.93 8.16 25.74
N VAL A 75 7.22 7.93 26.01
CA VAL A 75 7.65 7.61 27.37
C VAL A 75 7.78 8.96 28.08
N LYS A 76 6.88 9.14 29.04
CA LYS A 76 6.74 10.28 29.95
C LYS A 76 8.09 10.69 30.53
N LYS A 77 8.37 12.00 30.52
CA LYS A 77 9.33 12.61 31.46
C LYS A 77 8.72 12.65 32.85
#